data_AF-A0A7K8Y9D8-F1
#
_entry.id   AF-A0A7K8Y9D8-F1
#
_cell.length_a   1.000
_cell.length_b   1.000
_cell.length_c   1.000
_cell.angle_alpha   90.00
_cell.angle_beta   90.00
_cell.angle_gamma   90.00
#
_symmetry.space_group_name_H-M   'P 1'
#
loop_
_entity.id
_entity.type
_entity.pdbx_description
1 polymer ?
#
loop_
_entity_poly.entity_id
_entity_poly.type
_entity_poly.pdbx_seq_one_letter_code
_entity_poly.pdbx_strand_id
1 'polypeptide(L)'
;AVLAIASLLVAAARGAACPSPCRCQALRAVRGLHVDCSSRELRAVPALPRDTRSLDLRNNSLRWVPAGVLDSPPGLRSVDVEGNPWHCDCRIVPLKLWLQDFSAPALASARCASPAPVRMKPLGKLTGNELGTCKRLLPIKCLEFFWRDLGLIAGAIITLLLAAWALKCSKKLVCQLNLSQWGGRGRWLRRHTPKNH
;
A
#
# COMPACT_ATOMS: atom_id res chain seq x y z
N ALA A 1 9.10 54.87 -27.98
CA ALA A 1 10.13 54.17 -27.19
C ALA A 1 9.40 53.33 -26.14
N VAL A 2 9.42 52.02 -26.34
CA VAL A 2 8.67 51.01 -25.59
C VAL A 2 9.32 50.85 -24.22
N LEU A 3 8.70 51.36 -23.15
CA LEU A 3 9.08 50.99 -21.79
C LEU A 3 8.19 49.83 -21.36
N ALA A 4 8.74 48.65 -21.60
CA ALA A 4 8.17 47.35 -21.32
C ALA A 4 7.81 47.22 -19.83
N ILE A 5 6.57 46.84 -19.61
CA ILE A 5 6.06 46.29 -18.37
C ILE A 5 6.84 45.01 -18.09
N ALA A 6 7.89 45.10 -17.28
CA ALA A 6 8.58 43.93 -16.74
C ALA A 6 7.83 43.48 -15.48
N SER A 7 6.62 42.96 -15.67
CA SER A 7 5.93 42.16 -14.66
C SER A 7 6.75 40.89 -14.45
N LEU A 8 7.68 40.92 -13.49
CA LEU A 8 8.36 39.73 -12.99
C LEU A 8 7.30 38.85 -12.30
N LEU A 9 6.66 37.98 -13.07
CA LEU A 9 6.02 36.80 -12.52
C LEU A 9 7.14 35.86 -12.07
N VAL A 10 7.66 36.08 -10.86
CA VAL A 10 8.35 35.01 -10.14
C VAL A 10 7.27 33.99 -9.79
N ALA A 11 7.06 33.04 -10.69
CA ALA A 11 6.43 31.79 -10.32
C ALA A 11 7.42 31.07 -9.39
N ALA A 12 7.39 31.40 -8.10
CA ALA A 12 7.99 30.57 -7.08
C ALA A 12 7.21 29.25 -7.09
N ALA A 13 7.75 28.26 -7.80
CA ALA A 13 7.24 26.91 -7.82
C ALA A 13 7.13 26.44 -6.36
N ARG A 14 5.91 26.12 -5.93
CA ARG A 14 5.65 25.42 -4.66
C ARG A 14 6.07 23.95 -4.81
N GLY A 15 7.37 23.73 -4.93
CA GLY A 15 8.05 22.45 -4.80
C GLY A 15 9.13 22.58 -3.73
N ALA A 16 9.43 21.53 -2.97
CA ALA A 16 10.46 21.60 -1.94
C ALA A 16 11.76 22.16 -2.54
N ALA A 17 12.39 23.09 -1.81
CA ALA A 17 13.66 23.68 -2.22
C ALA A 17 14.72 22.59 -2.41
N CYS A 18 15.69 22.83 -3.30
CA CYS A 18 16.79 21.89 -3.53
C CYS A 18 17.51 21.59 -2.20
N PRO A 19 17.64 20.32 -1.80
CA PRO A 19 18.26 20.00 -0.52
C PRO A 19 19.76 20.31 -0.59
N SER A 20 20.28 21.15 0.32
CA SER A 20 21.72 21.24 0.55
C SER A 20 22.19 19.92 1.18
N PRO A 21 23.28 19.27 0.71
CA PRO A 21 24.35 19.76 -0.18
C PRO A 21 24.21 19.40 -1.68
N CYS A 22 23.03 19.00 -2.14
CA CYS A 22 22.79 18.58 -3.51
C CYS A 22 22.66 19.75 -4.48
N ARG A 23 22.88 19.47 -5.76
CA ARG A 23 22.69 20.42 -6.87
C ARG A 23 21.49 19.99 -7.69
N CYS A 24 20.63 20.94 -8.02
CA CYS A 24 19.43 20.67 -8.78
C CYS A 24 19.46 21.43 -10.11
N GLN A 25 19.21 20.73 -11.21
CA GLN A 25 19.19 21.29 -12.55
C GLN A 25 17.85 21.03 -13.24
N ALA A 26 17.23 22.09 -13.76
CA ALA A 26 15.99 21.98 -14.51
C ALA A 26 16.23 21.29 -15.86
N LEU A 27 15.49 20.23 -16.14
CA LEU A 27 15.55 19.53 -17.41
C LEU A 27 14.63 20.28 -18.39
N ARG A 28 15.21 21.07 -19.31
CA ARG A 28 14.40 21.88 -20.24
C ARG A 28 13.56 21.03 -21.21
N ALA A 29 14.04 19.83 -21.57
CA ALA A 29 13.37 18.92 -22.49
C ALA A 29 12.21 18.12 -21.86
N VAL A 30 12.19 17.98 -20.53
CA VAL A 30 11.19 17.20 -19.79
C VAL A 30 10.84 17.97 -18.53
N ARG A 31 9.58 18.36 -18.32
CA ARG A 31 9.17 19.02 -17.06
C ARG A 31 9.65 18.20 -15.85
N GLY A 32 10.63 18.73 -15.14
CA GLY A 32 11.22 18.11 -13.97
C GLY A 32 12.67 18.51 -13.67
N LEU A 33 13.21 17.87 -12.63
CA LEU A 33 14.48 18.22 -12.01
C LEU A 33 15.44 17.03 -12.02
N HIS A 34 16.68 17.26 -12.42
CA HIS A 34 17.80 16.37 -12.13
C HIS A 34 18.45 16.81 -10.82
N VAL A 35 18.51 15.90 -9.84
CA VAL A 35 19.07 16.15 -8.51
C VAL A 35 20.36 15.35 -8.38
N ASP A 36 21.48 16.06 -8.37
CA ASP A 36 22.82 15.53 -8.17
C ASP A 36 23.23 15.67 -6.70
N CYS A 37 23.24 14.54 -6.01
CA CYS A 37 23.70 14.40 -4.63
C CYS A 37 24.99 13.56 -4.56
N SER A 38 25.70 13.37 -5.66
CA SER A 38 26.87 12.49 -5.72
C SER A 38 28.07 13.05 -4.94
N SER A 39 28.85 12.15 -4.32
CA SER A 39 30.10 12.50 -3.61
C SER A 39 29.92 13.57 -2.51
N ARG A 40 28.84 13.46 -1.72
CA ARG A 40 28.49 14.41 -0.64
C ARG A 40 28.54 13.79 0.76
N GLU A 41 29.15 12.60 0.90
CA GLU A 41 29.26 11.85 2.15
C GLU A 41 27.91 11.61 2.86
N LEU A 42 26.82 11.54 2.09
CA LEU A 42 25.48 11.41 2.66
C LEU A 42 25.33 10.08 3.38
N ARG A 43 24.80 10.13 4.60
CA ARG A 43 24.47 8.94 5.42
C ARG A 43 22.99 8.58 5.37
N ALA A 44 22.16 9.51 4.90
CA ALA A 44 20.74 9.35 4.65
C ALA A 44 20.36 10.14 3.40
N VAL A 45 19.30 9.70 2.72
CA VAL A 45 18.75 10.41 1.56
C VAL A 45 18.00 11.65 2.05
N PRO A 46 18.31 12.86 1.55
CA PRO A 46 17.63 14.09 1.96
C PRO A 46 16.19 14.14 1.43
N ALA A 47 15.39 15.10 1.93
CA ALA A 47 14.05 15.33 1.40
C ALA A 47 14.12 15.77 -0.07
N LEU A 48 13.57 14.96 -0.97
CA LEU A 48 13.62 15.18 -2.40
C LEU A 48 12.47 16.07 -2.89
N PRO A 49 12.73 17.01 -3.81
CA PRO A 49 11.67 17.75 -4.50
C PRO A 49 10.70 16.81 -5.23
N ARG A 50 9.40 17.16 -5.24
CA ARG A 50 8.37 16.33 -5.91
C ARG A 50 8.57 16.22 -7.43
N ASP A 51 9.20 17.22 -8.03
CA ASP A 51 9.44 17.31 -9.47
C ASP A 51 10.73 16.57 -9.92
N THR A 52 11.40 15.86 -9.01
CA THR A 52 12.61 15.09 -9.33
C THR A 52 12.29 13.97 -10.33
N ARG A 53 13.00 13.98 -11.45
CA ARG A 53 12.94 12.97 -12.52
C ARG A 53 14.15 12.07 -12.54
N SER A 54 15.30 12.59 -12.12
CA SER A 54 16.55 11.87 -12.12
C SER A 54 17.30 12.20 -10.84
N LEU A 55 17.80 11.18 -10.16
CA LEU A 55 18.47 11.29 -8.87
C LEU A 55 19.81 10.57 -8.90
N ASP A 56 20.90 11.28 -8.62
CA ASP A 56 22.24 10.71 -8.48
C ASP A 56 22.66 10.69 -7.00
N LEU A 57 22.79 9.49 -6.41
CA LEU A 57 23.26 9.28 -5.04
C LEU A 57 24.63 8.58 -5.00
N ARG A 58 25.38 8.58 -6.11
CA ARG A 58 26.65 7.86 -6.19
C ARG A 58 27.69 8.31 -5.18
N ASN A 59 28.56 7.39 -4.79
CA ASN A 59 29.75 7.69 -3.99
C ASN A 59 29.44 8.42 -2.68
N ASN A 60 28.38 8.01 -2.00
CA ASN A 60 28.01 8.51 -0.68
C ASN A 60 28.32 7.46 0.40
N SER A 61 27.92 7.75 1.64
CA SER A 61 28.10 6.85 2.80
C SER A 61 26.77 6.19 3.22
N LEU A 62 25.90 5.90 2.25
CA LEU A 62 24.61 5.27 2.52
C LEU A 62 24.82 3.79 2.83
N ARG A 63 24.27 3.35 3.97
CA ARG A 63 24.30 1.94 4.38
C ARG A 63 23.00 1.21 4.08
N TRP A 64 21.87 1.91 4.12
CA TRP A 64 20.54 1.43 3.74
C TRP A 64 19.65 2.63 3.43
N VAL A 65 18.52 2.40 2.78
CA VAL A 65 17.49 3.42 2.54
C VAL A 65 16.16 2.93 3.12
N PRO A 66 15.52 3.69 4.03
CA PRO A 66 14.20 3.35 4.55
C PRO A 66 13.13 3.34 3.46
N ALA A 67 12.06 2.57 3.68
CA ALA A 67 10.89 2.57 2.80
C ALA A 67 10.27 3.97 2.69
N GLY A 68 9.71 4.32 1.52
CA GLY A 68 8.98 5.58 1.32
C GLY A 68 9.85 6.79 0.94
N VAL A 69 11.16 6.77 1.22
CA VAL A 69 12.01 7.94 0.93
C VAL A 69 12.18 8.18 -0.57
N LEU A 70 12.38 7.10 -1.33
CA LEU A 70 12.53 7.16 -2.79
C LEU A 70 11.18 7.22 -3.52
N ASP A 71 10.07 6.96 -2.82
CA ASP A 71 8.70 7.09 -3.34
C ASP A 71 8.17 8.53 -3.26
N SER A 72 8.87 9.42 -2.55
CA SER A 72 8.50 10.83 -2.38
C SER A 72 8.33 11.59 -3.71
N PRO A 73 9.24 11.46 -4.71
CA PRO A 73 9.05 12.00 -6.05
C PRO A 73 8.27 11.01 -6.95
N PRO A 74 6.96 11.22 -7.22
CA PRO A 74 6.15 10.31 -8.05
C PRO A 74 6.59 10.30 -9.52
N GLY A 75 7.39 11.29 -9.93
CA GLY A 75 7.86 11.46 -11.29
C GLY A 75 9.22 10.83 -11.59
N LEU A 76 9.87 10.17 -10.62
CA LEU A 76 11.22 9.66 -10.75
C LEU A 76 11.33 8.65 -11.90
N ARG A 77 12.38 8.77 -12.72
CA ARG A 77 12.63 7.92 -13.91
C ARG A 77 13.97 7.22 -13.87
N SER A 78 14.97 7.84 -13.23
CA SER A 78 16.29 7.25 -13.06
C SER A 78 16.84 7.54 -11.68
N VAL A 79 17.59 6.57 -11.19
CA VAL A 79 18.25 6.60 -9.89
C VAL A 79 19.61 5.92 -10.03
N ASP A 80 20.62 6.51 -9.43
CA ASP A 80 21.94 5.89 -9.32
C ASP A 80 22.35 5.81 -7.84
N VAL A 81 22.80 4.64 -7.42
CA VAL A 81 23.10 4.27 -6.03
C VAL A 81 24.48 3.61 -5.91
N GLU A 82 25.27 3.62 -6.98
CA GLU A 82 26.59 3.01 -7.04
C GLU A 82 27.57 3.65 -6.03
N GLY A 83 28.59 2.90 -5.62
CA GLY A 83 29.67 3.44 -4.78
C GLY A 83 29.28 3.76 -3.34
N ASN A 84 28.15 3.25 -2.87
CA ASN A 84 27.72 3.37 -1.48
C ASN A 84 28.08 2.11 -0.66
N PRO A 85 28.47 2.24 0.62
CA PRO A 85 28.84 1.11 1.48
C PRO A 85 27.59 0.39 2.02
N TRP A 86 26.83 -0.27 1.14
CA TRP A 86 25.59 -0.95 1.49
C TRP A 86 25.80 -2.02 2.57
N HIS A 87 25.05 -1.91 3.67
CA HIS A 87 25.03 -2.88 4.75
C HIS A 87 23.84 -3.82 4.54
N CYS A 88 24.12 -4.98 3.98
CA CYS A 88 23.14 -5.96 3.51
C CYS A 88 22.63 -6.87 4.63
N ASP A 89 21.96 -6.27 5.60
CA ASP A 89 21.14 -6.96 6.61
C ASP A 89 19.65 -6.74 6.31
N CYS A 90 18.78 -7.03 7.27
CA CYS A 90 17.34 -6.83 7.11
C CYS A 90 16.93 -5.41 6.71
N ARG A 91 17.70 -4.37 7.08
CA ARG A 91 17.37 -2.97 6.78
C ARG A 91 17.55 -2.64 5.29
N ILE A 92 18.26 -3.45 4.52
CA ILE A 92 18.44 -3.24 3.07
C ILE A 92 17.22 -3.67 2.26
N VAL A 93 16.31 -4.46 2.84
CA VAL A 93 15.14 -5.04 2.14
C VAL A 93 14.33 -3.98 1.39
N PRO A 94 13.95 -2.84 1.98
CA PRO A 94 13.15 -1.85 1.28
C PRO A 94 13.83 -1.34 0.01
N LEU A 95 15.13 -1.00 0.09
CA LEU A 95 15.90 -0.56 -1.07
C LEU A 95 16.01 -1.64 -2.13
N LYS A 96 16.30 -2.88 -1.73
CA LYS A 96 16.42 -4.01 -2.65
C LYS A 96 15.13 -4.22 -3.44
N LEU A 97 13.98 -4.28 -2.75
CA LEU A 97 12.67 -4.47 -3.37
C LEU A 97 12.33 -3.27 -4.28
N TRP A 98 12.55 -2.05 -3.79
CA TRP A 98 12.29 -0.85 -4.57
C TRP A 98 13.12 -0.80 -5.86
N LEU A 99 14.41 -1.13 -5.81
CA LEU A 99 15.27 -1.20 -6.99
C LEU A 99 14.89 -2.33 -7.95
N GLN A 100 14.40 -3.47 -7.43
CA GLN A 100 13.89 -4.57 -8.25
C GLN A 100 12.71 -4.14 -9.11
N ASP A 101 11.81 -3.32 -8.54
CA ASP A 101 10.63 -2.85 -9.25
C ASP A 101 10.93 -1.62 -10.13
N PHE A 102 11.88 -0.77 -9.71
CA PHE A 102 12.14 0.52 -10.36
C PHE A 102 13.23 0.49 -11.43
N SER A 103 14.39 -0.12 -11.17
CA SER A 103 15.57 -0.02 -12.04
C SER A 103 16.52 -1.22 -11.90
N ALA A 104 16.44 -2.15 -12.85
CA ALA A 104 17.36 -3.28 -12.95
C ALA A 104 18.85 -2.86 -13.08
N PRO A 105 19.22 -1.81 -13.84
CA PRO A 105 20.59 -1.32 -13.87
C PRO A 105 21.09 -0.84 -12.50
N ALA A 106 20.28 -0.05 -11.79
CA ALA A 106 20.64 0.44 -10.46
C ALA A 106 20.77 -0.72 -9.45
N LEU A 107 19.87 -1.71 -9.50
CA LEU A 107 19.97 -2.93 -8.70
C LEU A 107 21.26 -3.71 -8.97
N ALA A 108 21.69 -3.80 -10.23
CA ALA A 108 22.90 -4.50 -10.64
C ALA A 108 24.18 -3.79 -10.18
N SER A 109 24.17 -2.44 -10.15
CA SER A 109 25.30 -1.62 -9.70
C SER A 109 25.49 -1.64 -8.18
N ALA A 110 24.42 -1.81 -7.40
CA ALA A 110 24.48 -1.79 -5.95
C ALA A 110 25.09 -3.07 -5.37
N ARG A 111 26.23 -2.93 -4.66
CA ARG A 111 26.98 -4.04 -4.04
C ARG A 111 27.09 -3.89 -2.54
N CYS A 112 26.99 -5.01 -1.82
CA CYS A 112 27.17 -5.04 -0.38
C CYS A 112 28.62 -4.73 0.02
N ALA A 113 28.81 -3.79 0.93
CA ALA A 113 30.11 -3.58 1.59
C ALA A 113 30.21 -4.40 2.88
N SER A 114 29.08 -4.69 3.53
CA SER A 114 28.98 -5.43 4.78
C SER A 114 27.65 -6.20 4.85
N PRO A 115 27.51 -7.23 5.70
CA PRO A 115 28.56 -7.89 6.49
C PRO A 115 29.54 -8.70 5.61
N ALA A 116 30.65 -9.17 6.20
CA ALA A 116 31.72 -9.88 5.49
C ALA A 116 31.26 -11.06 4.59
N PRO A 117 30.29 -11.91 4.99
CA PRO A 117 29.86 -13.05 4.17
C PRO A 117 29.24 -12.69 2.83
N VAL A 118 28.68 -11.49 2.70
CA VAL A 118 27.98 -11.02 1.49
C VAL A 118 28.73 -9.88 0.81
N ARG A 119 29.95 -9.57 1.23
CA ARG A 119 30.73 -8.45 0.69
C ARG A 119 30.94 -8.61 -0.82
N MET A 120 30.87 -7.50 -1.54
CA MET A 120 30.88 -7.37 -3.01
C MET A 120 29.72 -8.04 -3.76
N LYS A 121 28.85 -8.77 -3.06
CA LYS A 121 27.68 -9.40 -3.68
C LYS A 121 26.68 -8.32 -4.12
N PRO A 122 26.16 -8.39 -5.35
CA PRO A 122 25.15 -7.44 -5.81
C PRO A 122 23.82 -7.66 -5.09
N LEU A 123 23.10 -6.57 -4.81
CA LEU A 123 21.83 -6.60 -4.06
C LEU A 123 20.80 -7.54 -4.71
N GLY A 124 20.73 -7.57 -6.04
CA GLY A 124 19.82 -8.43 -6.78
C GLY A 124 20.08 -9.94 -6.63
N LYS A 125 21.25 -10.36 -6.14
CA LYS A 125 21.62 -11.78 -5.94
C LYS A 125 21.51 -12.24 -4.49
N LEU A 126 21.09 -11.37 -3.56
CA LEU A 126 20.93 -11.74 -2.16
C LEU A 126 19.74 -12.68 -1.96
N THR A 127 19.90 -13.71 -1.14
CA THR A 127 18.84 -14.63 -0.75
C THR A 127 18.36 -14.35 0.68
N GLY A 128 17.15 -14.79 1.04
CA GLY A 128 16.51 -14.43 2.32
C GLY A 128 17.28 -14.88 3.56
N ASN A 129 17.99 -16.01 3.48
CA ASN A 129 18.86 -16.54 4.55
C ASN A 129 20.09 -15.64 4.82
N GLU A 130 20.54 -14.85 3.85
CA GLU A 130 21.72 -14.00 3.97
C GLU A 130 21.43 -12.66 4.65
N LEU A 131 20.15 -12.24 4.68
CA LEU A 131 19.72 -10.96 5.23
C LEU A 131 19.49 -10.99 6.76
N GLY A 132 19.81 -12.11 7.39
CA GLY A 132 19.57 -12.34 8.81
C GLY A 132 18.09 -12.44 9.17
N THR A 133 17.77 -12.34 10.45
CA THR A 133 16.39 -12.45 10.94
C THR A 133 15.63 -11.15 10.69
N CYS A 134 14.88 -11.09 9.59
CA CYS A 134 13.91 -10.03 9.40
C CYS A 134 12.65 -10.28 10.23
N LYS A 135 12.43 -9.45 11.25
CA LYS A 135 11.07 -9.26 11.76
C LYS A 135 10.30 -8.56 10.66
N ARG A 136 9.46 -9.31 9.94
CA ARG A 136 8.40 -8.71 9.12
C ARG A 136 7.60 -7.82 10.07
N LEU A 137 7.81 -6.51 10.01
CA LEU A 137 6.70 -5.59 10.24
C LEU A 137 5.78 -5.83 9.05
N LEU A 138 5.04 -6.95 9.12
CA LEU A 138 3.86 -7.12 8.31
C LEU A 138 3.05 -5.84 8.59
N PRO A 139 2.65 -5.08 7.56
CA PRO A 139 1.82 -3.92 7.81
C PRO A 139 0.60 -4.45 8.55
N ILE A 140 0.46 -4.07 9.83
CA ILE A 140 -0.65 -4.48 10.72
C ILE A 140 -2.00 -4.23 10.02
N LYS A 141 -2.01 -3.27 9.08
CA LYS A 141 -3.09 -2.96 8.15
C LYS A 141 -3.62 -4.13 7.33
N CYS A 142 -2.81 -5.10 6.90
CA CYS A 142 -3.34 -6.24 6.12
C CYS A 142 -4.21 -7.14 6.99
N LEU A 143 -3.78 -7.46 8.21
CA LEU A 143 -4.52 -8.32 9.12
C LEU A 143 -5.80 -7.63 9.62
N GLU A 144 -5.70 -6.36 10.01
CA GLU A 144 -6.85 -5.54 10.40
C GLU A 144 -7.90 -5.40 9.28
N PHE A 145 -7.45 -5.25 8.01
CA PHE A 145 -8.35 -5.18 6.86
C PHE A 145 -9.11 -6.49 6.66
N PHE A 146 -8.43 -7.64 6.74
CA PHE A 146 -9.07 -8.95 6.62
C PHE A 146 -10.11 -9.22 7.73
N TRP A 147 -9.83 -8.86 8.99
CA TRP A 147 -10.79 -9.09 10.08
C TRP A 147 -12.02 -8.18 10.00
N ARG A 148 -11.83 -6.92 9.56
CA ARG A 148 -12.92 -5.97 9.39
C ARG A 148 -13.88 -6.42 8.28
N ASP A 149 -13.35 -6.82 7.13
CA ASP A 149 -14.16 -7.31 6.01
C ASP A 149 -14.84 -8.64 6.34
N LEU A 150 -14.14 -9.56 7.02
CA LEU A 150 -14.73 -10.82 7.46
C LEU A 150 -15.88 -10.60 8.47
N GLY A 151 -15.72 -9.63 9.37
CA GLY A 151 -16.77 -9.24 10.31
C GLY A 151 -18.00 -8.66 9.63
N LEU A 152 -17.82 -7.80 8.61
CA LEU A 152 -18.91 -7.25 7.80
C LEU A 152 -19.64 -8.35 7.03
N ILE A 153 -18.91 -9.28 6.42
CA ILE A 153 -19.48 -10.40 5.68
C ILE A 153 -20.27 -11.33 6.63
N ALA A 154 -19.68 -11.67 7.78
CA ALA A 154 -20.35 -12.51 8.78
C ALA A 154 -21.63 -11.86 9.31
N GLY A 155 -21.59 -10.56 9.61
CA GLY A 155 -22.77 -9.80 10.04
C GLY A 155 -23.89 -9.82 9.00
N ALA A 156 -23.57 -9.57 7.73
CA ALA A 156 -24.53 -9.63 6.63
C ALA A 156 -25.17 -11.03 6.51
N ILE A 157 -24.38 -12.10 6.57
CA ILE A 157 -24.87 -13.48 6.50
C ILE A 157 -25.83 -13.77 7.67
N ILE A 158 -25.46 -13.40 8.90
CA ILE A 158 -26.31 -13.60 10.08
C ILE A 158 -27.65 -12.86 9.93
N THR A 159 -27.63 -11.61 9.47
CA THR A 159 -28.86 -10.83 9.27
C THR A 159 -29.78 -11.46 8.21
N LEU A 160 -29.22 -11.98 7.11
CA LEU A 160 -30.00 -12.67 6.07
C LEU A 160 -30.60 -13.98 6.58
N LEU A 161 -29.85 -14.76 7.37
CA LEU A 161 -30.35 -15.99 7.97
C LEU A 161 -31.49 -15.72 8.96
N LEU A 162 -31.36 -14.69 9.80
CA LEU A 162 -32.41 -14.27 10.73
C LEU A 162 -33.66 -13.79 9.99
N ALA A 163 -33.50 -12.99 8.92
CA ALA A 163 -34.61 -12.55 8.09
C ALA A 163 -35.31 -13.73 7.41
N ALA A 164 -34.55 -14.68 6.85
CA ALA A 164 -35.11 -15.90 6.26
C ALA A 164 -35.84 -16.75 7.30
N TRP A 165 -35.29 -16.86 8.51
CA TRP A 165 -35.93 -17.55 9.62
C TRP A 165 -37.24 -16.86 10.03
N ALA A 166 -37.24 -15.53 10.16
CA ALA A 166 -38.43 -14.74 10.47
C ALA A 166 -39.51 -14.86 9.37
N LEU A 167 -39.12 -14.80 8.09
CA LEU A 167 -40.02 -15.03 6.96
C LEU A 167 -40.59 -16.45 6.97
N LYS A 168 -39.78 -17.46 7.29
CA LYS A 168 -40.23 -18.86 7.40
C LYS A 168 -41.19 -19.05 8.59
N CYS A 169 -40.90 -18.43 9.72
CA CYS A 169 -41.79 -18.38 10.88
C CYS A 169 -43.10 -17.66 10.54
N SER A 170 -43.06 -16.52 9.83
CA SER A 170 -44.25 -15.78 9.42
C SER A 170 -45.16 -16.63 8.52
N LYS A 171 -44.60 -17.32 7.51
CA LYS A 171 -45.35 -18.25 6.67
C LYS A 171 -45.95 -19.40 7.48
N LYS A 172 -45.21 -19.94 8.46
CA LYS A 172 -45.68 -21.01 9.34
C LYS A 172 -46.83 -20.56 10.24
N LEU A 173 -46.76 -19.36 10.80
CA LEU A 173 -47.83 -18.75 11.60
C LEU A 173 -49.07 -18.42 10.74
N VAL A 174 -48.89 -17.91 9.53
CA VAL A 174 -49.99 -17.65 8.58
C VAL A 174 -50.68 -18.96 8.17
N CYS A 175 -49.93 -20.05 7.91
CA CYS A 175 -50.54 -21.37 7.67
C CYS A 175 -51.34 -21.88 8.87
N GLN A 176 -50.86 -21.64 10.10
CA GLN A 176 -51.56 -22.07 11.31
C GLN A 176 -52.84 -21.26 11.58
N LEU A 177 -52.83 -19.95 11.31
CA LEU A 177 -54.04 -19.10 11.42
C LEU A 177 -55.10 -19.46 10.37
N ASN A 178 -54.69 -19.87 9.16
CA ASN A 178 -55.65 -20.25 8.11
C ASN A 178 -56.34 -21.60 8.43
N LEU A 179 -55.62 -22.52 9.08
CA LEU A 179 -56.19 -23.80 9.57
C LEU A 179 -57.09 -23.61 10.80
N SER A 180 -56.75 -22.71 11.73
CA SER A 180 -57.62 -22.42 12.89
C SER A 180 -58.91 -21.69 12.48
N GLN A 181 -58.89 -20.89 11.40
CA GLN A 181 -60.08 -20.25 10.84
C GLN A 181 -61.03 -21.25 10.14
N TRP A 182 -60.53 -22.38 9.64
CA TRP A 182 -61.34 -23.48 9.07
C TRP A 182 -61.78 -24.53 10.10
N GLY A 183 -61.00 -24.77 11.16
CA GLY A 183 -61.36 -25.68 12.26
C GLY A 183 -62.51 -25.21 13.16
N GLY A 184 -62.86 -23.92 13.11
CA GLY A 184 -63.93 -23.31 13.89
C GLY A 184 -65.34 -23.37 13.29
N ARG A 185 -65.51 -23.74 12.01
CA ARG A 185 -66.83 -23.80 11.34
C ARG A 185 -67.39 -25.21 11.14
N GLY A 186 -66.65 -26.26 11.47
CA GLY A 186 -67.09 -27.65 11.31
C GLY A 186 -67.85 -28.27 12.51
N ARG A 187 -68.12 -27.52 13.58
CA ARG A 187 -68.63 -28.06 14.87
C ARG A 187 -70.07 -27.66 15.21
N TRP A 188 -70.98 -27.61 14.23
CA TRP A 188 -72.40 -27.33 14.50
C TRP A 188 -73.41 -28.16 13.70
N LEU A 189 -73.05 -29.32 13.13
CA LEU A 189 -74.00 -30.10 12.33
C LEU A 189 -73.92 -31.63 12.50
N ARG A 190 -73.80 -32.15 13.74
CA ARG A 190 -74.20 -33.55 13.98
C ARG A 190 -74.48 -33.87 15.44
N ARG A 191 -75.68 -33.56 15.90
CA ARG A 191 -76.34 -34.36 16.94
C ARG A 191 -77.84 -34.12 16.87
N HIS A 192 -78.55 -34.93 16.09
CA HIS A 192 -79.93 -35.36 16.34
C HIS A 192 -80.33 -36.37 15.25
N THR A 193 -80.14 -37.65 15.55
CA THR A 193 -81.07 -38.71 15.11
C THR A 193 -81.26 -39.67 16.29
N PRO A 194 -82.51 -40.09 16.59
CA PRO A 194 -82.84 -40.83 17.79
C PRO A 194 -82.59 -42.33 17.62
N LYS A 195 -82.31 -43.00 18.74
CA LYS A 195 -82.45 -44.45 18.89
C LYS A 195 -83.89 -44.85 18.62
N ASN A 196 -84.12 -45.97 17.93
CA ASN A 196 -85.18 -46.92 18.25
C ASN A 196 -84.94 -48.26 17.53
N HIS A 197 -85.19 -49.32 18.31
CA HIS A 197 -85.50 -50.72 18.04
C HIS A 197 -85.41 -51.27 16.61
#